data_AF-A0A943MWG5-F1
#
_entry.id   AF-A0A943MWG5-F1
#
_cell.length_a   1.000
_cell.length_b   1.000
_cell.length_c   1.000
_cell.angle_alpha   90.00
_cell.angle_beta   90.00
_cell.angle_gamma   90.00
#
_symmetry.space_group_name_H-M   'P 1'
#
loop_
_entity.id
_entity.type
_entity.pdbx_description
1 polymer ?
#
loop_
_entity_poly.entity_id
_entity_poly.type
_entity_poly.pdbx_seq_one_letter_code
_entity_poly.pdbx_strand_id
1 'polypeptide(L)' 'MKGLEGIKVVELTGYVAAPACPRILGEMGATIYKIEPFSGDEYRTNGPGFGMQ' A
#
# COMPACT_ATOMS: atom_id res chain seq x y z
N MET A 1 16.85 -0.14 13.17
CA MET A 1 17.61 -0.35 11.93
C MET A 1 16.64 -0.29 10.77
N LYS A 2 16.90 0.53 9.76
CA LYS A 2 16.27 0.43 8.45
C LYS A 2 17.29 -0.33 7.58
N GLY A 3 16.82 -1.32 6.83
CA GLY A 3 17.67 -2.32 6.16
C GLY A 3 17.36 -2.48 4.68
N LEU A 4 16.46 -1.67 4.14
CA LEU A 4 16.01 -1.70 2.75
C LEU A 4 16.15 -0.34 2.06
N GLU A 5 16.94 0.59 2.60
CA GLU A 5 17.21 1.86 1.94
C GLU A 5 17.79 1.64 0.53
N GLY A 6 17.33 2.44 -0.43
CA GLY A 6 17.74 2.34 -1.83
C GLY A 6 16.99 1.26 -2.63
N ILE A 7 16.28 0.33 -1.98
CA ILE A 7 15.39 -0.61 -2.67
C ILE A 7 14.13 0.10 -3.15
N LYS A 8 13.72 -0.21 -4.38
CA LYS A 8 12.48 0.30 -5.01
C LYS A 8 11.54 -0.87 -5.26
N VAL A 9 10.30 -0.76 -4.79
CA VAL A 9 9.25 -1.78 -4.95
C VAL A 9 8.10 -1.18 -5.75
N VAL A 10 7.62 -1.91 -6.75
CA VAL A 10 6.40 -1.58 -7.49
C VAL A 10 5.26 -2.41 -6.90
N GLU A 11 4.30 -1.75 -6.27
CA GLU A 11 3.13 -2.40 -5.67
C GLU A 11 1.95 -2.29 -6.64
N LEU A 12 1.43 -3.45 -7.08
CA LEU A 12 0.24 -3.57 -7.93
C LEU A 12 -0.98 -4.13 -7.17
N THR A 13 -0.88 -4.22 -5.84
CA THR A 13 -1.87 -4.89 -5.01
C THR A 13 -2.97 -3.94 -4.58
N GLY A 14 -4.18 -4.45 -4.31
CA GLY A 14 -5.31 -3.68 -3.78
C GLY A 14 -5.77 -4.13 -2.40
N TYR A 15 -6.77 -3.45 -1.84
CA TYR A 15 -7.39 -3.82 -0.56
C TYR A 15 -6.45 -3.71 0.66
N VAL A 16 -6.40 -4.72 1.53
CA VAL A 16 -5.77 -4.64 2.86
C VAL A 16 -4.65 -5.66 3.02
N ALA A 17 -4.96 -6.94 2.77
CA ALA A 17 -4.02 -8.03 3.08
C ALA A 17 -2.74 -7.93 2.25
N ALA A 18 -2.86 -7.65 0.95
CA ALA A 18 -1.71 -7.59 0.06
C ALA A 18 -0.87 -6.31 0.27
N PRO A 19 -1.45 -5.09 0.42
CA PRO A 19 -0.69 -3.88 0.76
C PRO A 19 0.02 -3.90 2.13
N ALA A 20 -0.35 -4.81 3.03
CA ALA A 20 0.34 -4.96 4.32
C ALA A 20 1.83 -5.32 4.16
N CYS A 21 2.16 -6.15 3.16
CA CYS A 21 3.55 -6.54 2.88
C CYS A 21 4.42 -5.34 2.44
N PRO A 22 4.11 -4.61 1.35
CA PRO A 22 4.91 -3.46 0.93
C PRO A 22 4.91 -2.33 1.97
N ARG A 23 3.88 -2.21 2.80
CA ARG A 23 3.91 -1.29 3.94
C ARG A 23 5.05 -1.60 4.92
N ILE A 24 5.22 -2.86 5.32
CA ILE A 24 6.33 -3.27 6.20
C ILE A 24 7.68 -3.03 5.52
N LEU A 25 7.79 -3.31 4.21
CA LEU A 25 9.02 -3.02 3.45
C LEU A 25 9.36 -1.52 3.45
N GLY A 26 8.35 -0.65 3.33
CA GLY A 26 8.51 0.80 3.43
C GLY A 26 8.96 1.26 4.82
N GLU A 27 8.39 0.67 5.88
CA GLU A 27 8.82 0.92 7.27
C GLU A 27 10.30 0.52 7.49
N MET A 28 10.76 -0.53 6.79
CA MET A 28 12.16 -0.97 6.76
C MET A 28 13.07 -0.12 5.87
N GLY A 29 12.56 0.87 5.15
CA GLY A 29 13.35 1.85 4.38
C GLY A 29 13.23 1.77 2.85
N ALA A 30 12.45 0.83 2.31
CA ALA A 30 12.23 0.75 0.87
C ALA A 30 11.37 1.92 0.35
N THR A 31 11.59 2.32 -0.91
CA THR A 31 10.69 3.23 -1.62
C THR A 31 9.60 2.41 -2.32
N ILE A 32 8.35 2.65 -1.95
CA ILE A 32 7.19 1.94 -2.52
C ILE A 32 6.49 2.83 -3.55
N TYR A 33 6.38 2.36 -4.78
CA TYR A 33 5.57 2.95 -5.83
C TYR A 33 4.27 2.17 -5.95
N LYS A 34 3.21 2.69 -5.33
CA LYS A 34 1.85 2.17 -5.43
C LYS A 34 1.29 2.55 -6.80
N ILE A 35 1.02 1.56 -7.64
CA ILE A 35 0.41 1.76 -8.95
C ILE A 35 -1.07 1.40 -8.82
N GLU A 36 -1.92 2.36 -9.16
CA GLU A 36 -3.36 2.22 -9.03
C GLU A 36 -4.03 2.44 -10.39
N PRO A 37 -5.24 1.90 -10.59
CA PRO A 37 -6.10 2.33 -11.68
C PRO A 37 -6.38 3.83 -11.59
N PHE A 38 -6.85 4.44 -12.68
CA PHE A 38 -7.28 5.85 -12.66
C PHE A 38 -8.40 6.15 -11.64
N SER A 39 -9.18 5.14 -11.26
CA SER A 39 -10.19 5.23 -10.21
C SER A 39 -9.63 5.19 -8.78
N GLY A 40 -8.34 4.86 -8.63
CA GLY A 40 -7.73 4.51 -7.34
C GLY A 40 -7.99 3.07 -6.91
N ASP A 41 -7.28 2.64 -5.87
CA ASP A 41 -7.50 1.40 -5.11
C ASP A 41 -8.92 1.43 -4.50
N GLU A 42 -9.67 0.35 -4.70
CA GLU A 42 -11.07 0.20 -4.25
C GLU A 42 -11.22 0.41 -2.74
N TYR A 43 -10.17 0.19 -1.96
CA TYR A 43 -10.22 0.40 -0.51
C TYR A 43 -10.27 1.88 -0.10
N ARG A 44 -9.93 2.83 -0.99
CA ARG A 44 -9.95 4.27 -0.68
C ARG A 44 -11.32 4.79 -0.25
N THR A 45 -12.39 4.18 -0.75
CA THR A 45 -13.77 4.65 -0.54
C THR A 45 -14.65 3.65 0.21
N ASN A 46 -14.09 2.57 0.75
CA ASN A 46 -14.88 1.51 1.39
C ASN A 46 -15.37 1.83 2.81
N GLY A 47 -14.98 2.97 3.40
CA GLY A 47 -15.37 3.40 4.75
C GLY A 47 -16.88 3.26 5.07
N PRO A 48 -17.79 3.75 4.20
CA PRO A 48 -19.24 3.61 4.41
C PRO A 48 -19.71 2.15 4.47
N GLY A 49 -19.07 1.23 3.74
CA GLY A 49 -19.37 -0.20 3.78
C GLY A 49 -19.01 -0.87 5.11
N PHE A 50 -18.17 -0.23 5.92
CA PHE A 50 -17.78 -0.64 7.27
C PHE A 50 -18.51 0.13 8.38
N GLY A 51 -19.53 0.92 8.04
CA GLY A 51 -20.29 1.71 9.01
C GLY A 51 -19.54 2.92 9.56
N MET A 52 -18.45 3.35 8.92
CA MET A 52 -17.77 4.60 9.26
C MET A 52 -18.53 5.77 8.62
N GLN A 53 -18.97 6.74 9.44
CA GLN A 53 -19.60 8.00 9.02
C GLN A 53 -18.63 9.16 9.06
#